data_AF-A0A7X8MT69-F1
#
_entry.id   AF-A0A7X8MT69-F1
#
_cell.length_a   1.000
_cell.length_b   1.000
_cell.length_c   1.000
_cell.angle_alpha   90.00
_cell.angle_beta   90.00
_cell.angle_gamma   90.00
#
_symmetry.space_group_name_H-M   'P 1'
#
loop_
_entity.id
_entity.type
_entity.pdbx_description
1 polymer ?
#
loop_
_entity_poly.entity_id
_entity_poly.type
_entity_poly.pdbx_seq_one_letter_code
_entity_poly.pdbx_strand_id
1 'polypeptide(L)'
;MIYVKVEEINHQLQRFKNAIDTFKPYTDNFISKAAGSLDGMNSDFISKMQKTLDNMTDSTAPEMLNKAIELYSKAKAAIDSLTEVDEEISNLESYSF
;
A
#
# COMPACT_ATOMS: atom_id res chain seq x y z
N MET A 1 3.16 -33.36 -4.48
CA MET A 1 3.43 -32.05 -5.10
C MET A 1 2.36 -31.07 -4.62
N ILE A 2 2.72 -30.08 -3.80
CA ILE A 2 1.78 -29.05 -3.38
C ILE A 2 1.57 -28.16 -4.60
N TYR A 3 0.42 -28.27 -5.26
CA TYR A 3 0.05 -27.40 -6.37
C TYR A 3 -0.33 -26.02 -5.80
N VAL A 4 0.65 -25.24 -5.35
CA VAL A 4 0.43 -23.83 -5.06
C VAL A 4 0.13 -23.19 -6.42
N LYS A 5 -1.07 -22.68 -6.60
CA LYS A 5 -1.42 -21.93 -7.81
C LYS A 5 -0.79 -20.53 -7.73
N VAL A 6 0.54 -20.48 -7.79
CA VAL A 6 1.35 -19.26 -7.72
C VAL A 6 0.84 -18.20 -8.70
N GLU A 7 0.41 -18.63 -9.89
CA GLU A 7 -0.19 -17.76 -10.90
C GLU A 7 -1.52 -17.12 -10.44
N GLU A 8 -2.40 -17.89 -9.80
CA GLU A 8 -3.67 -17.38 -9.26
C GLU A 8 -3.43 -16.40 -8.11
N ILE A 9 -2.44 -16.68 -7.25
CA ILE A 9 -2.06 -15.78 -6.14
C ILE A 9 -1.41 -14.50 -6.68
N ASN A 10 -0.54 -14.60 -7.68
CA ASN A 10 0.05 -13.44 -8.36
C ASN A 10 -1.02 -12.56 -9.00
N HIS A 11 -2.03 -13.16 -9.63
CA HIS A 11 -3.14 -12.41 -10.20
C HIS A 11 -3.93 -11.65 -9.12
N GLN A 12 -4.21 -12.27 -7.97
CA GLN A 12 -4.86 -11.55 -6.86
C GLN A 12 -3.96 -10.46 -6.26
N LEU A 13 -2.65 -10.69 -6.19
CA LEU A 13 -1.69 -9.70 -5.70
C LEU A 13 -1.63 -8.47 -6.61
N GLN A 14 -1.72 -8.66 -7.93
CA GLN A 14 -1.84 -7.57 -8.90
C GLN A 14 -3.15 -6.79 -8.75
N ARG A 15 -4.28 -7.48 -8.54
CA ARG A 15 -5.56 -6.80 -8.25
C ARG A 15 -5.48 -5.97 -6.96
N PHE A 16 -4.80 -6.49 -5.94
CA PHE A 16 -4.58 -5.76 -4.69
C PHE A 16 -3.68 -4.54 -4.88
N LYS A 17 -2.60 -4.66 -5.67
CA LYS A 17 -1.75 -3.52 -6.05
C LYS A 17 -2.55 -2.42 -6.77
N ASN A 18 -3.40 -2.80 -7.73
CA ASN A 18 -4.24 -1.86 -8.45
C ASN A 18 -5.24 -1.15 -7.52
N ALA A 19 -5.79 -1.86 -6.53
CA ALA A 19 -6.66 -1.27 -5.52
C ALA A 19 -5.91 -0.25 -4.65
N ILE A 20 -4.68 -0.57 -4.23
CA ILE A 20 -3.80 0.36 -3.49
C ILE A 20 -3.53 1.62 -4.32
N ASP A 21 -3.18 1.45 -5.60
CA ASP A 21 -2.87 2.59 -6.49
C ASP A 21 -4.08 3.46 -6.77
N THR A 22 -5.27 2.85 -6.86
CA THR A 22 -6.54 3.59 -6.99
C THR A 22 -6.90 4.33 -5.71
N PHE A 23 -6.60 3.76 -4.54
CA PHE A 23 -6.90 4.36 -3.23
C PHE A 23 -5.93 5.48 -2.85
N LYS A 24 -4.66 5.39 -3.28
CA LYS A 24 -3.59 6.33 -2.90
C LYS A 24 -3.93 7.82 -3.12
N PRO A 25 -4.49 8.27 -4.27
CA PRO A 25 -4.84 9.67 -4.47
C PRO A 25 -5.90 10.20 -3.49
N TYR A 26 -6.76 9.34 -2.93
CA TYR A 26 -7.77 9.75 -1.94
C TYR A 26 -7.16 10.03 -0.56
N THR A 27 -5.94 9.56 -0.32
CA THR A 27 -5.18 9.88 0.89
C THR A 27 -4.39 11.18 0.77
N ASP A 28 -4.27 11.75 -0.44
CA ASP A 28 -3.65 13.05 -0.64
C ASP A 28 -4.53 14.14 -0.03
N ASN A 29 -4.13 14.59 1.15
CA ASN A 29 -4.97 15.39 2.01
C ASN A 29 -5.12 16.83 1.49
N PHE A 30 -6.25 17.10 0.81
CA PHE A 30 -6.69 18.44 0.39
C PHE A 30 -6.55 19.45 1.54
N ILE A 31 -6.83 19.00 2.76
CA ILE A 31 -6.77 19.78 3.97
C ILE A 31 -5.34 20.23 4.31
N SER A 32 -4.35 19.34 4.20
CA SER A 32 -2.94 19.69 4.43
C SER A 32 -2.44 20.72 3.41
N LYS A 33 -2.88 20.61 2.15
CA LYS A 33 -2.58 21.61 1.11
C LYS A 33 -3.25 22.95 1.38
N ALA A 34 -4.52 22.94 1.80
CA ALA A 34 -5.26 24.15 2.15
C ALA A 34 -4.64 24.86 3.38
N ALA A 35 -4.30 24.11 4.43
CA ALA A 35 -3.64 24.65 5.62
C ALA A 35 -2.26 25.26 5.31
N GLY A 36 -1.44 24.57 4.50
CA GLY A 36 -0.14 25.07 4.06
C GLY A 36 -0.22 26.32 3.17
N SER A 37 -1.31 26.49 2.42
CA SER A 37 -1.54 27.70 1.60
C SER A 37 -1.79 28.95 2.45
N LEU A 38 -2.15 28.77 3.73
CA LEU A 38 -2.46 29.85 4.67
C LEU A 38 -1.27 30.21 5.57
N ASP A 39 -0.19 29.40 5.55
CA ASP A 39 0.92 29.44 6.51
C ASP A 39 1.84 30.69 6.41
N GLY A 40 1.52 31.63 5.51
CA GLY A 40 2.21 32.91 5.34
C GLY A 40 1.44 34.13 5.83
N MET A 41 0.21 33.95 6.34
CA MET A 41 -0.65 35.06 6.75
C MET A 41 -0.70 35.22 8.28
N ASN A 42 -0.11 36.29 8.81
CA ASN A 42 -0.19 36.62 10.24
C ASN A 42 -1.58 37.16 10.61
N SER A 43 -2.51 36.27 10.96
CA SER A 43 -3.84 36.63 11.46
C SER A 43 -4.41 35.55 12.38
N ASP A 44 -5.04 35.96 13.49
CA ASP A 44 -5.75 35.05 14.40
C ASP A 44 -6.90 34.29 13.72
N PHE A 45 -7.44 34.84 12.63
CA PHE A 45 -8.45 34.17 11.81
C PHE A 45 -7.86 32.95 11.07
N ILE A 46 -6.64 33.10 10.57
CA ILE A 46 -5.91 32.04 9.86
C ILE A 46 -5.59 30.88 10.81
N SER A 47 -5.12 31.19 12.02
CA SER A 47 -4.85 30.18 13.05
C SER A 47 -6.08 29.33 13.39
N LYS A 48 -7.26 29.97 13.49
CA LYS A 48 -8.52 29.25 13.74
C LYS A 48 -8.96 28.42 12.53
N MET A 49 -8.74 28.91 11.31
CA MET A 49 -9.00 28.15 10.09
C MET A 49 -8.09 26.92 9.99
N GLN A 50 -6.78 27.09 10.20
CA GLN A 50 -5.81 25.99 10.20
C GLN A 50 -6.19 24.91 11.23
N LYS A 51 -6.52 25.29 12.48
CA LYS A 51 -6.99 24.32 13.49
C LYS A 51 -8.28 23.60 13.07
N THR A 52 -9.20 24.30 12.41
CA THR A 52 -10.45 23.68 11.93
C THR A 52 -10.16 22.69 10.82
N LEU A 53 -9.29 23.06 9.89
CA LEU A 53 -8.80 22.20 8.82
C LEU A 53 -8.08 20.98 9.40
N ASP A 54 -7.12 21.16 10.31
CA ASP A 54 -6.41 20.06 10.96
C ASP A 54 -7.34 19.07 11.66
N ASN A 55 -8.37 19.57 12.37
CA ASN A 55 -9.38 18.71 13.01
C ASN A 55 -10.25 17.93 12.01
N MET A 56 -10.31 18.39 10.76
CA MET A 56 -11.01 17.70 9.66
C MET A 56 -10.08 16.71 8.91
N THR A 57 -8.79 16.66 9.22
CA THR A 57 -7.84 15.73 8.59
C THR A 57 -8.23 14.29 8.88
N ASP A 58 -8.44 13.51 7.82
CA ASP A 58 -8.63 12.06 7.92
C ASP A 58 -7.27 11.37 8.05
N SER A 59 -6.94 10.93 9.28
CA SER A 59 -5.75 10.14 9.57
C SER A 59 -5.92 8.64 9.30
N THR A 60 -7.16 8.17 9.13
CA THR A 60 -7.48 6.75 8.96
C THR A 60 -7.14 6.28 7.55
N ALA A 61 -7.47 7.08 6.53
CA ALA A 61 -7.19 6.71 5.14
C ALA A 61 -5.68 6.55 4.84
N PRO A 62 -4.77 7.46 5.26
CA PRO A 62 -3.33 7.26 5.15
C PRO A 62 -2.81 6.03 5.93
N GLU A 63 -3.32 5.77 7.14
CA GLU A 63 -2.92 4.61 7.93
C GLU A 63 -3.33 3.29 7.26
N MET A 64 -4.55 3.23 6.73
CA MET A 64 -5.04 2.08 5.96
C MET A 64 -4.20 1.83 4.71
N LEU A 65 -3.83 2.89 3.98
CA LEU A 65 -2.95 2.78 2.83
C LEU A 65 -1.59 2.19 3.21
N ASN A 66 -0.99 2.67 4.30
CA ASN A 66 0.29 2.16 4.79
C ASN A 66 0.20 0.66 5.14
N LYS A 67 -0.84 0.23 5.85
CA LYS A 67 -1.07 -1.19 6.16
C LYS A 67 -1.27 -2.03 4.89
N ALA A 68 -1.97 -1.50 3.89
CA ALA A 68 -2.19 -2.20 2.63
C ALA A 68 -0.88 -2.39 1.84
N ILE A 69 -0.02 -1.37 1.80
CA ILE A 69 1.32 -1.43 1.19
C ILE A 69 2.21 -2.45 1.92
N GLU A 70 2.17 -2.47 3.26
CA GLU A 70 2.92 -3.43 4.06
C GLU A 70 2.46 -4.87 3.78
N LEU A 71 1.14 -5.09 3.75
CA LEU A 71 0.56 -6.40 3.42
C LEU A 71 0.94 -6.86 2.02
N TYR A 72 0.89 -5.96 1.02
CA TYR A 72 1.31 -6.26 -0.34
C TYR A 72 2.77 -6.72 -0.38
N SER A 73 3.66 -5.99 0.31
CA SER A 73 5.10 -6.30 0.34
C SER A 73 5.36 -7.67 0.96
N LYS A 74 4.71 -7.99 2.09
CA LYS A 74 4.82 -9.30 2.74
C LYS A 74 4.27 -10.43 1.86
N ALA A 75 3.13 -10.21 1.22
CA ALA A 75 2.54 -11.20 0.31
C ALA A 75 3.44 -11.46 -0.91
N LYS A 76 4.04 -10.41 -1.50
CA LYS A 76 5.00 -10.56 -2.60
C LYS A 76 6.20 -11.41 -2.19
N ALA A 77 6.81 -11.09 -1.04
CA ALA A 77 7.96 -11.83 -0.54
C ALA A 77 7.63 -13.32 -0.31
N ALA A 78 6.45 -13.62 0.25
CA ALA A 78 6.02 -15.00 0.46
C ALA A 78 5.84 -15.77 -0.86
N ILE A 79 5.27 -15.13 -1.89
CA ILE A 79 5.11 -15.75 -3.22
C ILE A 79 6.46 -15.99 -3.87
N ASP A 80 7.40 -15.05 -3.74
CA ASP A 80 8.74 -15.19 -4.31
C ASP A 80 9.47 -16.37 -3.68
N SER A 81 9.43 -16.52 -2.35
CA SER A 81 9.99 -17.69 -1.68
C SER A 81 9.31 -18.99 -2.07
N LEU A 82 7.99 -19.00 -2.27
CA LEU A 82 7.28 -20.20 -2.75
C LEU A 82 7.70 -20.58 -4.17
N THR A 83 7.93 -19.59 -5.02
CA THR A 83 8.39 -19.81 -6.41
C THR A 83 9.82 -20.37 -6.42
N GLU A 84 10.71 -19.80 -5.60
CA GLU A 84 12.10 -20.28 -5.45
C GLU A 84 12.14 -21.74 -4.97
N VAL A 85 11.35 -22.09 -3.95
CA VAL A 85 11.27 -23.48 -3.46
C VAL A 85 10.72 -24.43 -4.53
N ASP A 86 9.73 -24.01 -5.32
CA ASP A 86 9.16 -24.84 -6.39
C ASP A 86 10.17 -25.09 -7.53
N GLU A 87 10.97 -24.06 -7.86
CA GLU A 87 12.08 -24.18 -8.81
C GLU A 87 13.19 -25.11 -8.29
N GLU A 88 13.58 -25.00 -7.02
CA GLU A 88 14.56 -25.89 -6.39
C GLU A 88 14.11 -27.37 -6.42
N ILE A 89 12.85 -27.63 -6.08
CA ILE A 89 12.28 -28.98 -6.12
C ILE A 89 12.27 -29.52 -7.55
N SER A 90 11.81 -28.71 -8.52
CA SER A 90 11.78 -29.10 -9.95
C SER A 90 13.17 -29.43 -10.48
N ASN A 91 14.19 -28.66 -10.08
CA ASN A 91 15.58 -28.92 -10.45
C ASN A 91 16.07 -30.24 -9.84
N LEU A 92 15.80 -30.52 -8.55
CA LEU A 92 16.20 -31.78 -7.91
C LEU A 92 15.56 -33.01 -8.55
N GLU A 93 14.30 -32.93 -8.95
CA GLU A 93 13.61 -34.00 -9.68
C GLU A 93 14.22 -34.22 -11.08
N SER A 94 14.68 -33.16 -11.75
CA SER A 94 15.31 -33.24 -13.07
C SER A 94 16.69 -33.92 -13.06
N TYR A 95 17.43 -33.85 -11.93
CA TYR A 95 18.73 -34.51 -11.75
C TYR A 95 18.64 -35.95 -11.24
N SER A 96 17.43 -36.42 -10.91
CA SER A 96 17.19 -37.76 -10.35
C SER A 96 16.85 -38.81 -11.42
N PHE A 97 17.00 -38.48 -12.71
CA PHE A 97 16.81 -39.36 -13.88
C PHE A 97 18.08 -39.48 -14.73
#